data_AF-A0A922SLA3-F1
#
_entry.id   AF-A0A922SLA3-F1
#
_cell.length_a   1.000
_cell.length_b   1.000
_cell.length_c   1.000
_cell.angle_alpha   90.00
_cell.angle_beta   90.00
_cell.angle_gamma   90.00
#
_symmetry.space_group_name_H-M   'P 1'
#
loop_
_entity.id
_entity.type
_entity.pdbx_description
1 polymer ?
#
loop_
_entity_poly.entity_id
_entity_poly.type
_entity_poly.pdbx_seq_one_letter_code
_entity_poly.pdbx_strand_id
1 'polypeptide(L)'
;MASPMLDPAKLQLVQELEIEMMSDMYNRLVTACHRKCIPVKYQETELCKGESVCLDRCVAKYLDVHERIGKKLSNMSQGEGEDLTKVNMDTKK
;
A
#
# COMPACT_ATOMS: atom_id res chain seq x y z
N MET A 1 14.68 -17.93 27.19
CA MET A 1 14.72 -16.65 26.46
C MET A 1 15.95 -16.65 25.57
N ALA A 2 15.90 -17.33 24.43
CA ALA A 2 16.98 -17.31 23.45
C ALA A 2 16.74 -16.11 22.53
N SER A 3 17.42 -14.99 22.78
CA SER A 3 17.54 -13.95 21.77
C SER A 3 18.32 -14.55 20.60
N PRO A 4 17.77 -14.67 19.39
CA PRO A 4 18.61 -14.97 18.25
C PRO A 4 19.47 -13.71 18.04
N MET A 5 20.79 -13.83 18.22
CA MET A 5 21.71 -12.86 17.61
C MET A 5 21.49 -13.00 16.10
N LEU A 6 20.61 -12.17 15.52
CA LEU A 6 20.56 -12.02 14.07
C LEU A 6 21.95 -11.50 13.67
N ASP A 7 22.64 -12.25 12.80
CA ASP A 7 23.87 -11.79 12.17
C ASP A 7 23.70 -10.33 11.69
N PRO A 8 24.65 -9.43 11.93
CA PRO A 8 24.53 -8.03 11.52
C PRO A 8 24.24 -7.88 10.01
N ALA A 9 24.72 -8.82 9.19
CA ALA A 9 24.41 -8.90 7.77
C ALA A 9 22.93 -9.22 7.46
N LYS A 10 22.27 -10.06 8.28
CA LYS A 10 20.84 -10.36 8.15
C LYS A 10 19.98 -9.17 8.58
N LEU A 11 20.42 -8.43 9.59
CA LEU A 11 19.74 -7.20 10.03
C LEU A 11 19.76 -6.14 8.94
N GLN A 12 20.92 -5.95 8.28
CA GLN A 12 21.06 -5.03 7.15
C GLN A 12 20.17 -5.44 5.97
N LEU A 13 20.15 -6.72 5.62
CA LEU A 13 19.31 -7.22 4.53
C LEU A 13 17.81 -7.01 4.80
N VAL A 14 17.34 -7.28 6.02
CA VAL A 14 15.92 -7.04 6.38
C VAL A 14 15.59 -5.55 6.29
N GLN A 15 16.48 -4.68 6.76
CA GLN A 15 16.28 -3.23 6.68
C GLN A 15 16.26 -2.72 5.24
N GLU A 16 17.13 -3.23 4.36
CA GLU A 16 17.11 -2.89 2.93
C GLU A 16 15.80 -3.31 2.26
N LEU A 17 15.31 -4.52 2.56
CA LEU A 17 14.04 -5.02 2.06
C LEU A 17 12.85 -4.17 2.55
N GLU A 18 12.84 -3.79 3.84
CA GLU A 18 11.80 -2.91 4.39
C GLU A 18 11.76 -1.57 3.66
N ILE A 19 12.92 -0.96 3.39
CA ILE A 19 13.03 0.31 2.66
C ILE A 19 12.52 0.16 1.21
N GLU A 20 12.91 -0.90 0.51
CA GLU A 20 12.47 -1.15 -0.86
C GLU A 20 10.95 -1.31 -0.94
N MET A 21 10.37 -2.09 -0.03
CA MET A 21 8.92 -2.29 0.04
C MET A 21 8.18 -0.99 0.36
N MET A 22 8.67 -0.18 1.30
CA MET A 22 8.08 1.12 1.63
C MET A 22 8.16 2.10 0.45
N SER A 23 9.25 2.05 -0.33
CA SER A 23 9.44 2.88 -1.52
C SER A 23 8.42 2.53 -2.62
N ASP A 24 8.22 1.23 -2.93
CA ASP A 24 7.19 0.81 -3.89
C ASP A 24 5.79 1.23 -3.43
N MET A 25 5.48 1.05 -2.15
CA MET A 25 4.20 1.50 -1.57
C MET A 25 3.99 3.00 -1.78
N TYR A 26 5.02 3.81 -1.49
CA TYR A 26 4.97 5.26 -1.63
C TYR A 26 4.73 5.68 -3.09
N ASN A 27 5.45 5.09 -4.03
CA ASN A 27 5.30 5.41 -5.45
C ASN A 27 3.88 5.08 -5.97
N ARG A 28 3.31 3.95 -5.53
CA ARG A 28 1.92 3.58 -5.85
C ARG A 28 0.89 4.50 -5.22
N LEU A 29 1.09 4.88 -3.95
CA LEU A 29 0.25 5.82 -3.22
C LEU A 29 0.22 7.18 -3.93
N VAL A 30 1.38 7.75 -4.23
CA VAL A 30 1.49 9.06 -4.91
C VAL A 30 0.80 9.01 -6.27
N THR A 31 1.06 7.97 -7.06
CA THR A 31 0.43 7.81 -8.39
C THR A 31 -1.09 7.68 -8.28
N ALA A 32 -1.59 6.90 -7.33
CA ALA A 32 -3.01 6.71 -7.13
C ALA A 32 -3.72 7.99 -6.66
N CYS A 33 -3.15 8.70 -5.70
CA CYS A 33 -3.75 9.92 -5.16
C CYS A 33 -3.64 11.09 -6.14
N HIS A 34 -2.52 11.22 -6.86
CA HIS A 34 -2.41 12.18 -7.94
C HIS A 34 -3.50 11.97 -9.00
N ARG A 35 -3.68 10.74 -9.48
CA ARG A 35 -4.74 10.43 -10.47
C ARG A 35 -6.16 10.66 -9.96
N LYS A 36 -6.41 10.52 -8.65
CA LYS A 36 -7.75 10.66 -8.05
C LYS A 36 -8.10 12.11 -7.69
N CYS A 37 -7.11 12.88 -7.26
CA CYS A 37 -7.33 14.19 -6.66
C CYS A 37 -6.88 15.37 -7.52
N ILE A 38 -5.98 15.14 -8.48
CA ILE A 38 -5.44 16.19 -9.33
C ILE A 38 -6.01 16.03 -10.75
N PRO A 39 -6.74 17.03 -11.27
CA PRO A 39 -7.30 16.97 -12.62
C PRO A 39 -6.19 17.04 -13.68
N VAL A 40 -6.43 16.41 -14.84
CA VAL A 40 -5.48 16.41 -15.97
C VAL A 40 -5.25 17.82 -16.52
N LYS A 41 -6.25 18.70 -16.40
CA LYS A 41 -6.16 20.10 -16.80
C LYS A 41 -5.90 20.95 -15.56
N TYR A 42 -4.67 21.44 -15.44
CA TYR A 42 -4.27 22.38 -14.39
C TYR A 42 -4.81 23.77 -14.71
N GLN A 43 -5.51 24.36 -13.75
CA GLN A 43 -5.96 25.76 -13.83
C GLN A 43 -4.98 26.70 -13.13
N GLU A 44 -4.34 26.24 -12.05
CA GLU A 44 -3.43 27.01 -11.21
C GLU A 44 -2.23 26.14 -10.81
N THR A 45 -1.14 26.77 -10.36
CA THR A 45 0.10 26.07 -9.98
C THR A 45 0.09 25.53 -8.54
N GLU A 46 -0.77 26.09 -7.70
CA GLU A 46 -0.91 25.69 -6.31
C GLU A 46 -2.11 24.76 -6.12
N LEU A 47 -2.03 23.92 -5.08
CA LEU A 47 -3.13 23.05 -4.71
C LEU A 47 -4.29 23.88 -4.17
N CYS A 48 -5.43 23.74 -4.82
CA CYS A 48 -6.68 24.28 -4.31
C CYS A 48 -7.06 23.58 -3.00
N LYS A 49 -7.82 24.26 -2.12
CA LYS A 49 -8.30 23.69 -0.85
C LYS A 49 -9.00 22.33 -1.05
N GLY A 50 -9.72 22.15 -2.15
CA GLY A 50 -10.37 20.89 -2.50
C GLY A 50 -9.39 19.76 -2.83
N GLU A 51 -8.30 20.07 -3.54
CA GLU A 51 -7.26 19.11 -3.88
C GLU A 51 -6.48 18.68 -2.64
N SER A 52 -6.10 19.64 -1.77
CA SER A 52 -5.43 19.34 -0.49
C SER A 52 -6.26 18.41 0.40
N VAL A 53 -7.54 18.73 0.60
CA VAL A 53 -8.45 17.88 1.40
C VAL A 53 -8.69 16.51 0.73
N CYS A 54 -8.71 16.46 -0.61
CA CYS A 54 -8.80 15.19 -1.33
C CYS A 54 -7.56 14.33 -1.10
N LEU A 55 -6.36 14.90 -1.19
CA LEU A 55 -5.09 14.19 -0.97
C LEU A 55 -5.04 13.58 0.42
N ASP A 56 -5.38 14.34 1.47
CA ASP A 56 -5.43 13.84 2.85
C ASP A 56 -6.38 12.64 2.99
N ARG A 57 -7.59 12.76 2.43
CA ARG A 57 -8.59 11.67 2.43
C ARG A 57 -8.14 10.47 1.60
N CYS A 58 -7.44 10.71 0.49
CA CYS A 58 -6.95 9.67 -0.38
C CYS A 58 -5.87 8.83 0.31
N VAL A 59 -4.90 9.47 0.94
CA VAL A 59 -3.83 8.80 1.68
C VAL A 59 -4.42 7.97 2.81
N ALA A 60 -5.33 8.54 3.61
CA ALA A 60 -6.00 7.82 4.70
C ALA A 60 -6.74 6.56 4.20
N LYS A 61 -7.51 6.68 3.11
CA LYS A 61 -8.22 5.54 2.51
C LYS A 61 -7.27 4.51 1.90
N TYR A 62 -6.20 4.95 1.24
CA TYR A 62 -5.24 4.04 0.62
C TYR A 62 -4.57 3.18 1.68
N LEU A 63 -4.13 3.77 2.80
CA LEU A 63 -3.51 3.03 3.90
C LEU A 63 -4.47 2.05 4.57
N ASP A 64 -5.74 2.45 4.81
CA ASP A 64 -6.77 1.54 5.33
C ASP A 64 -7.00 0.34 4.40
N VAL A 65 -7.12 0.58 3.09
CA VAL A 65 -7.25 -0.50 2.09
C VAL A 65 -5.99 -1.37 2.04
N HIS A 66 -4.81 -0.76 2.06
CA HIS A 66 -3.52 -1.46 2.05
C HIS A 66 -3.39 -2.41 3.26
N GLU A 67 -3.77 -1.95 4.46
CA GLU A 67 -3.77 -2.78 5.67
C GLU A 67 -4.75 -3.95 5.57
N ARG A 68 -5.98 -3.72 5.08
CA ARG A 68 -6.98 -4.78 4.91
C ARG A 68 -6.52 -5.84 3.92
N ILE A 69 -5.91 -5.42 2.81
CA ILE A 69 -5.31 -6.34 1.83
C ILE A 69 -4.18 -7.13 2.48
N GLY A 70 -3.30 -6.48 3.24
CA GLY A 70 -2.21 -7.13 3.97
C GLY A 70 -2.71 -8.19 4.96
N LYS A 71 -3.75 -7.87 5.74
CA LYS A 71 -4.42 -8.83 6.64
C LYS A 71 -5.00 -10.02 5.88
N LYS A 72 -5.68 -9.78 4.75
CA LYS A 72 -6.27 -10.85 3.96
C LYS A 72 -5.19 -11.75 3.35
N LEU A 73 -4.11 -11.16 2.82
CA LEU A 73 -2.97 -11.89 2.27
C LEU A 73 -2.26 -12.73 3.34
N SER A 74 -2.04 -12.18 4.53
CA SER A 74 -1.44 -12.91 5.65
C SER A 74 -2.31 -14.09 6.09
N ASN A 75 -3.62 -13.90 6.19
CA ASN A 75 -4.57 -14.97 6.52
C ASN A 75 -4.59 -16.07 5.44
N MET A 76 -4.48 -15.70 4.15
CA MET A 76 -4.38 -16.67 3.04
C MET A 76 -3.07 -17.46 3.09
N SER A 77 -1.96 -16.83 3.49
CA SER A 77 -0.66 -17.52 3.59
C SER A 77 -0.57 -18.49 4.77
N GLN A 78 -1.39 -18.29 5.82
CA GLN A 78 -1.42 -19.13 7.02
C GLN A 78 -2.46 -20.26 6.95
N GLY A 79 -3.42 -20.19 6.02
CA GLY A 79 -4.44 -21.22 5.80
C GLY A 79 -4.42 -21.75 4.36
N GLU A 80 -3.84 -22.93 4.18
CA GLU A 80 -4.11 -23.93 3.13
C GLU A 80 -4.82 -23.44 1.86
N GLY A 81 -4.08 -23.30 0.76
CA GLY A 81 -4.42 -23.80 -0.58
C GLY A 81 -5.83 -23.64 -1.17
N GLU A 82 -6.70 -22.75 -0.71
CA GLU A 82 -8.04 -22.58 -1.28
C GLU A 82 -8.16 -21.33 -2.16
N ASP A 83 -7.84 -21.58 -3.42
CA ASP A 83 -8.42 -21.00 -4.63
C ASP A 83 -8.24 -19.50 -4.90
N LEU A 84 -7.07 -19.18 -5.45
CA LEU A 84 -6.75 -17.92 -6.14
C LEU A 84 -7.76 -17.56 -7.26
N THR A 85 -8.62 -18.48 -7.71
CA THR A 85 -9.56 -18.23 -8.82
C THR A 85 -10.90 -17.59 -8.41
N LYS A 86 -11.28 -17.56 -7.12
CA LYS A 86 -12.57 -16.99 -6.67
C LYS A 86 -12.59 -15.46 -6.52
N VAL A 87 -11.45 -14.80 -6.34
CA VAL A 87 -11.39 -13.32 -6.25
C VAL A 87 -11.84 -12.61 -7.53
N ASN A 88 -11.92 -13.32 -8.66
CA ASN A 88 -12.46 -12.80 -9.91
C ASN A 88 -14.00 -12.91 -10.04
N MET A 89 -14.73 -13.39 -9.02
CA MET A 89 -16.17 -13.65 -9.12
C MET A 89 -17.09 -12.66 -8.37
N ASP A 90 -16.55 -11.71 -7.59
CA ASP A 90 -17.37 -10.73 -6.84
C ASP A 90 -17.51 -9.36 -7.54
N THR A 91 -16.80 -9.11 -8.64
CA THR A 91 -16.94 -7.86 -9.43
C THR A 91 -18.04 -7.95 -10.50
N LYS A 92 -18.85 -9.02 -10.49
CA LYS A 92 -19.98 -9.20 -11.41
C LYS A 92 -21.29 -9.30 -10.61
N LYS A 93 -21.68 -8.22 -9.94
CA LYS A 93 -23.07 -7.96 -9.58
C LYS A 93 -23.41 -6.49 -9.75
#